data_AF-A0A4R4SFH3-F1
#
_entry.id   AF-A0A4R4SFH3-F1
#
_cell.length_a   1.000
_cell.length_b   1.000
_cell.length_c   1.000
_cell.angle_alpha   90.00
_cell.angle_beta   90.00
_cell.angle_gamma   90.00
#
_symmetry.space_group_name_H-M   'P 1'
#
loop_
_entity.id
_entity.type
_entity.pdbx_description
1 polymer ?
#
loop_
_entity_poly.entity_id
_entity_poly.type
_entity_poly.pdbx_seq_one_letter_code
_entity_poly.pdbx_strand_id
1 'polypeptide(L)'
;MTPLVIRSAQDAIAAVPYLLGFHPSRSLVVIGFDGRAHGTCAVRLDLPSADAAGKVAALLAGNGFARSLVLGYGPPGEVGESASAMRAALESAGVPAAEAIRVADGRWWSLTCEDDCCPAEGTPYDISASVLAAQATYAGHVALADRSELVRSVQPLDGPARTAMRAATERAERRPDPAPGEGLAFVLALLARTGKGAAATDDEVARLGLLLTDLRIRDEAWVRIDEDAPAAAIAFWRDVLRRVEAPYVP
;
A
#
# COMPACT_ATOMS: atom_id res chain seq x y z
N MET A 1 3.41 -10.95 -16.65
CA MET A 1 3.12 -11.58 -15.34
C MET A 1 1.74 -12.21 -15.40
N THR A 2 1.53 -13.39 -14.81
CA THR A 2 0.20 -14.02 -14.77
C THR A 2 -0.68 -13.27 -13.77
N PRO A 3 -1.89 -12.83 -14.15
CA PRO A 3 -2.76 -12.11 -13.24
C PRO A 3 -3.19 -13.02 -12.07
N LEU A 4 -3.17 -12.49 -10.85
CA LEU A 4 -3.75 -13.16 -9.68
C LEU A 4 -5.26 -13.17 -9.85
N VAL A 5 -5.86 -14.36 -9.90
CA VAL A 5 -7.32 -14.52 -10.11
C VAL A 5 -7.97 -14.96 -8.80
N ILE A 6 -8.91 -14.16 -8.31
CA ILE A 6 -9.73 -14.47 -7.13
C ILE A 6 -10.98 -15.21 -7.59
N ARG A 7 -11.18 -16.45 -7.13
CA ARG A 7 -12.36 -17.26 -7.49
C ARG A 7 -13.22 -17.65 -6.29
N SER A 8 -12.70 -17.46 -5.08
CA SER A 8 -13.35 -17.84 -3.83
C SER A 8 -13.06 -16.84 -2.71
N ALA A 9 -13.84 -16.90 -1.63
CA ALA A 9 -13.56 -16.16 -0.40
C ALA A 9 -12.13 -16.41 0.11
N GLN A 10 -11.65 -17.66 0.07
CA GLN A 10 -10.29 -18.01 0.51
C GLN A 10 -9.21 -17.38 -0.39
N ASP A 11 -9.44 -17.30 -1.70
CA ASP A 11 -8.53 -16.57 -2.59
C ASP A 11 -8.50 -15.08 -2.25
N ALA A 12 -9.66 -14.48 -1.94
CA ALA A 12 -9.73 -13.09 -1.54
C ALA A 12 -8.96 -12.84 -0.23
N ILE A 13 -9.14 -13.72 0.77
CA ILE A 13 -8.40 -13.66 2.04
C ILE A 13 -6.89 -13.79 1.79
N ALA A 14 -6.47 -14.69 0.91
CA ALA A 14 -5.07 -14.91 0.56
C ALA A 14 -4.48 -13.73 -0.23
N ALA A 15 -5.27 -13.02 -1.03
CA ALA A 15 -4.81 -11.93 -1.89
C ALA A 15 -4.59 -10.62 -1.11
N VAL A 16 -5.44 -10.31 -0.13
CA VAL A 16 -5.42 -9.04 0.59
C VAL A 16 -4.02 -8.66 1.13
N PRO A 17 -3.26 -9.55 1.79
CA PRO A 17 -1.93 -9.19 2.30
C PRO A 17 -0.96 -8.70 1.22
N TYR A 18 -1.05 -9.26 0.01
CA TYR A 18 -0.19 -8.88 -1.11
C TYR A 18 -0.65 -7.60 -1.80
N LEU A 19 -1.95 -7.30 -1.76
CA LEU A 19 -2.51 -6.03 -2.24
C LEU A 19 -2.16 -4.87 -1.29
N LEU A 20 -2.10 -5.13 0.02
CA LEU A 20 -1.79 -4.12 1.03
C LEU A 20 -0.30 -4.03 1.38
N GLY A 21 0.47 -5.07 1.10
CA GLY A 21 1.85 -5.23 1.55
C GLY A 21 2.01 -5.66 3.02
N PHE A 22 0.90 -5.99 3.72
CA PHE A 22 0.92 -6.51 5.10
C PHE A 22 -0.38 -7.25 5.45
N HIS A 23 -0.35 -8.10 6.47
CA HIS A 23 -1.56 -8.76 6.97
C HIS A 23 -2.41 -7.82 7.84
N PRO A 24 -3.67 -7.52 7.46
CA PRO A 24 -4.56 -6.69 8.27
C PRO A 24 -5.16 -7.47 9.45
N SER A 25 -5.44 -6.77 10.56
CA SER A 25 -5.98 -7.37 11.78
C SER A 25 -7.21 -6.65 12.35
N ARG A 26 -7.28 -5.31 12.21
CA ARG A 26 -8.43 -4.48 12.60
C ARG A 26 -8.72 -3.48 11.48
N SER A 27 -9.34 -3.93 10.40
CA SER A 27 -9.50 -3.15 9.17
C SER A 27 -10.68 -3.61 8.33
N LEU A 28 -11.29 -2.69 7.60
CA LEU A 28 -12.19 -3.00 6.48
C LEU A 28 -11.41 -2.83 5.17
N VAL A 29 -11.42 -3.84 4.32
CA VAL A 29 -10.78 -3.82 3.00
C VAL A 29 -11.85 -3.95 1.94
N VAL A 30 -11.88 -3.02 0.99
CA VAL A 30 -12.79 -3.02 -0.16
C VAL A 30 -11.97 -3.18 -1.42
N ILE A 31 -12.26 -4.19 -2.23
CA ILE A 31 -11.57 -4.44 -3.49
C ILE A 31 -12.54 -4.18 -4.62
N GLY A 32 -12.33 -3.10 -5.38
CA GLY A 32 -13.04 -2.84 -6.64
C GLY A 32 -12.41 -3.61 -7.80
N PHE A 33 -13.25 -4.22 -8.63
CA PHE A 33 -12.83 -5.01 -9.80
C PHE A 33 -13.91 -4.97 -10.90
N ASP A 34 -13.57 -5.49 -12.08
CA ASP A 34 -14.36 -5.44 -13.32
C ASP A 34 -14.72 -4.00 -13.77
N GLY A 35 -15.28 -3.87 -14.97
CA GLY A 35 -15.79 -2.62 -15.51
C GLY A 35 -14.89 -2.00 -16.58
N ARG A 36 -14.87 -0.66 -16.63
CA ARG A 36 -14.03 0.09 -17.59
C ARG A 36 -12.59 0.28 -17.10
N ALA A 37 -12.39 0.16 -15.79
CA ALA A 37 -11.07 0.16 -15.18
C ALA A 37 -10.30 -1.11 -15.58
N HIS A 38 -9.00 -0.97 -15.82
CA HIS A 38 -8.10 -2.12 -15.90
C HIS A 38 -7.57 -2.43 -14.50
N GLY A 39 -7.61 -3.71 -14.11
CA GLY A 39 -7.05 -4.19 -12.84
C GLY A 39 -8.01 -4.12 -11.66
N THR A 40 -7.43 -4.06 -10.45
CA THR A 40 -8.16 -4.05 -9.18
C THR A 40 -7.72 -2.87 -8.33
N CYS A 41 -8.63 -2.29 -7.55
CA CYS A 41 -8.30 -1.26 -6.56
C CYS A 41 -8.64 -1.76 -5.15
N ALA A 42 -7.63 -1.88 -4.29
CA ALA A 42 -7.82 -2.23 -2.89
C ALA A 42 -7.78 -0.96 -2.01
N VAL A 43 -8.84 -0.72 -1.26
CA VAL A 43 -8.97 0.37 -0.29
C VAL A 43 -9.03 -0.23 1.10
N ARG A 44 -8.13 0.17 1.98
CA ARG A 44 -8.11 -0.26 3.38
C ARG A 44 -8.49 0.88 4.31
N LEU A 45 -9.37 0.59 5.26
CA LEU A 45 -9.88 1.52 6.27
C LEU A 45 -9.62 0.95 7.67
N ASP A 46 -9.35 1.83 8.63
CA ASP A 46 -9.39 1.48 10.05
C ASP A 46 -10.84 1.23 10.49
N LEU A 47 -11.06 0.35 11.46
CA LEU A 47 -12.38 0.14 12.05
C LEU A 47 -12.57 1.02 13.30
N PRO A 48 -13.79 1.58 13.54
CA PRO A 48 -14.96 1.56 12.65
C PRO A 48 -14.80 2.53 11.46
N SER A 49 -15.48 2.25 10.33
CA SER A 49 -15.34 3.02 9.08
C SER A 49 -16.65 3.35 8.35
N ALA A 50 -17.78 3.33 9.07
CA ALA A 50 -19.09 3.62 8.48
C ALA A 50 -19.17 5.04 7.85
N ASP A 51 -18.45 6.01 8.41
CA ASP A 51 -18.39 7.40 7.94
C ASP A 51 -17.66 7.55 6.59
N ALA A 52 -16.74 6.65 6.28
CA ALA A 52 -15.97 6.65 5.04
C ALA A 52 -16.70 5.94 3.87
N ALA A 53 -17.78 5.21 4.15
CA ALA A 53 -18.48 4.35 3.18
C ALA A 53 -18.85 5.08 1.87
N GLY A 54 -19.53 6.24 1.98
CA GLY A 54 -19.94 7.02 0.82
C GLY A 54 -18.76 7.50 -0.04
N LYS A 55 -17.64 7.89 0.59
CA LYS A 55 -16.44 8.36 -0.11
C LYS A 55 -15.77 7.23 -0.89
N VAL A 56 -15.66 6.04 -0.29
CA VAL A 56 -15.06 4.87 -0.95
C VAL A 56 -15.94 4.38 -2.10
N ALA A 57 -17.26 4.32 -1.91
CA ALA A 57 -18.18 3.95 -2.97
C ALA A 57 -18.11 4.91 -4.17
N ALA A 58 -18.12 6.22 -3.91
CA ALA A 58 -17.95 7.24 -4.94
C ALA A 58 -16.60 7.14 -5.66
N LEU A 59 -15.52 6.84 -4.93
CA LEU A 59 -14.19 6.62 -5.50
C LEU A 59 -14.19 5.44 -6.47
N LEU A 60 -14.74 4.28 -6.08
CA LEU A 60 -14.75 3.11 -6.95
C LEU A 60 -15.64 3.33 -8.19
N ALA A 61 -16.83 3.90 -8.01
CA ALA A 61 -17.73 4.21 -9.12
C ALA A 61 -17.12 5.24 -10.09
N GLY A 62 -16.50 6.30 -9.56
CA GLY A 62 -15.85 7.35 -10.33
C GLY A 62 -14.66 6.84 -11.16
N ASN A 63 -13.96 5.81 -10.67
CA ASN A 63 -12.89 5.14 -11.41
C ASN A 63 -13.41 4.06 -12.38
N GLY A 64 -14.72 3.82 -12.45
CA GLY A 64 -15.34 2.94 -13.43
C GLY A 64 -15.28 1.45 -13.10
N PHE A 65 -15.11 1.10 -11.81
CA PHE A 65 -15.29 -0.28 -11.34
C PHE A 65 -16.77 -0.68 -11.37
N ALA A 66 -17.05 -1.95 -11.62
CA ALA A 66 -18.42 -2.46 -11.73
C ALA A 66 -18.85 -3.34 -10.54
N ARG A 67 -17.89 -3.95 -9.84
CA ARG A 67 -18.15 -4.84 -8.71
C ARG A 67 -17.13 -4.62 -7.60
N SER A 68 -17.46 -5.12 -6.41
CA SER A 68 -16.55 -5.03 -5.26
C SER A 68 -16.57 -6.28 -4.36
N LEU A 69 -15.52 -6.47 -3.57
CA LEU A 69 -15.47 -7.41 -2.44
C LEU A 69 -15.27 -6.61 -1.15
N VAL A 70 -15.86 -7.04 -0.04
CA VAL A 70 -15.68 -6.43 1.28
C VAL A 70 -15.13 -7.47 2.26
N LEU A 71 -13.95 -7.20 2.84
CA LEU A 71 -13.30 -8.07 3.81
C LEU A 71 -13.08 -7.31 5.12
N GLY A 72 -13.72 -7.76 6.20
CA GLY A 72 -13.56 -7.19 7.53
C GLY A 72 -12.66 -8.04 8.42
N TYR A 73 -11.57 -7.46 8.92
CA TYR A 73 -10.66 -8.07 9.88
C TYR A 73 -10.89 -7.41 11.23
N GLY A 74 -11.25 -8.17 12.27
CA GLY A 74 -11.44 -7.62 13.61
C GLY A 74 -12.72 -8.07 14.31
N PRO A 75 -13.18 -7.35 15.35
CA PRO A 75 -14.34 -7.72 16.18
C PRO A 75 -15.68 -7.74 15.39
N PRO A 76 -16.67 -8.56 15.81
CA PRO A 76 -17.93 -8.73 15.07
C PRO A 76 -18.73 -7.44 14.93
N GLY A 77 -18.82 -6.68 16.02
CA GLY A 77 -19.62 -5.45 16.05
C GLY A 77 -19.07 -4.39 15.09
N GLU A 78 -17.79 -4.07 15.21
CA GLU A 78 -17.13 -3.06 14.36
C GLU A 78 -17.15 -3.44 12.88
N VAL A 79 -16.86 -4.72 12.58
CA VAL A 79 -16.90 -5.24 11.21
C VAL A 79 -18.32 -5.22 10.66
N GLY A 80 -19.31 -5.70 11.42
CA GLY A 80 -20.70 -5.75 10.99
C GLY A 80 -21.27 -4.37 10.69
N GLU A 81 -21.05 -3.41 11.59
CA GLU A 81 -21.47 -2.01 11.41
C GLU A 81 -20.83 -1.39 10.15
N SER A 82 -19.50 -1.49 10.05
CA SER A 82 -18.76 -0.87 8.94
C SER A 82 -19.05 -1.53 7.60
N ALA A 83 -19.13 -2.87 7.57
CA ALA A 83 -19.43 -3.62 6.36
C ALA A 83 -20.86 -3.38 5.88
N SER A 84 -21.83 -3.27 6.79
CA SER A 84 -23.22 -2.95 6.45
C SER A 84 -23.33 -1.58 5.78
N ALA A 85 -22.76 -0.54 6.42
CA ALA A 85 -22.72 0.81 5.85
C ALA A 85 -21.99 0.84 4.50
N MET A 86 -20.85 0.15 4.38
CA MET A 86 -20.08 0.06 3.15
C MET A 86 -20.87 -0.59 2.01
N ARG A 87 -21.51 -1.73 2.28
CA ARG A 87 -22.34 -2.44 1.28
C ARG A 87 -23.49 -1.57 0.78
N ALA A 88 -24.20 -0.88 1.68
CA ALA A 88 -25.30 0.00 1.31
C ALA A 88 -24.84 1.16 0.42
N ALA A 89 -23.69 1.75 0.73
CA ALA A 89 -23.10 2.83 -0.08
C ALA A 89 -22.65 2.33 -1.46
N LEU A 90 -21.99 1.16 -1.52
CA LEU A 90 -21.54 0.52 -2.76
C LEU A 90 -22.70 0.16 -3.69
N GLU A 91 -23.77 -0.39 -3.14
CA GLU A 91 -25.01 -0.68 -3.87
C GLU A 91 -25.59 0.60 -4.49
N SER A 92 -25.71 1.66 -3.68
CA SER A 92 -26.25 2.95 -4.11
C SER A 92 -25.40 3.63 -5.19
N ALA A 93 -24.09 3.35 -5.21
CA ALA A 93 -23.15 3.87 -6.19
C ALA A 93 -23.04 3.01 -7.47
N GLY A 94 -23.75 1.89 -7.55
CA GLY A 94 -23.72 0.98 -8.71
C GLY A 94 -22.47 0.09 -8.77
N VAL A 95 -21.80 -0.15 -7.65
CA VAL A 95 -20.61 -1.03 -7.53
C VAL A 95 -20.85 -2.10 -6.45
N PRO A 96 -21.89 -2.94 -6.59
CA PRO A 96 -22.35 -3.83 -5.53
C PRO A 96 -21.25 -4.75 -5.02
N ALA A 97 -21.30 -5.04 -3.72
CA ALA A 97 -20.43 -6.02 -3.09
C ALA A 97 -20.86 -7.43 -3.50
N ALA A 98 -20.07 -8.07 -4.36
CA ALA A 98 -20.29 -9.44 -4.80
C ALA A 98 -20.23 -10.43 -3.63
N GLU A 99 -19.37 -10.16 -2.67
CA GLU A 99 -19.27 -10.90 -1.43
C GLU A 99 -18.79 -9.95 -0.32
N ALA A 100 -19.31 -10.16 0.89
CA ALA A 100 -18.78 -9.54 2.09
C ALA A 100 -18.50 -10.62 3.12
N ILE A 101 -17.28 -10.63 3.66
CA ILE A 101 -16.85 -11.61 4.65
C ILE A 101 -16.17 -10.93 5.84
N ARG A 102 -16.26 -11.58 6.98
CA ARG A 102 -15.43 -11.29 8.15
C ARG A 102 -14.37 -12.36 8.30
N VAL A 103 -13.16 -11.97 8.67
CA VAL A 103 -12.00 -12.85 8.87
C VAL A 103 -11.48 -12.63 10.29
N ALA A 104 -11.38 -13.70 11.08
CA ALA A 104 -10.82 -13.69 12.43
C ALA A 104 -10.45 -15.12 12.86
N ASP A 105 -9.41 -15.26 13.67
CA ASP A 105 -9.07 -16.51 14.36
C ASP A 105 -8.93 -17.75 13.44
N GLY A 106 -8.36 -17.56 12.24
CA GLY A 106 -8.18 -18.62 11.24
C GLY A 106 -9.48 -19.09 10.58
N ARG A 107 -10.55 -18.31 10.73
CA ARG A 107 -11.88 -18.58 10.19
C ARG A 107 -12.44 -17.37 9.46
N TRP A 108 -13.42 -17.63 8.61
CA TRP A 108 -14.19 -16.59 7.96
C TRP A 108 -15.69 -16.85 8.06
N TRP A 109 -16.46 -15.76 8.04
CA TRP A 109 -17.92 -15.76 8.09
C TRP A 109 -18.45 -14.94 6.93
N SER A 110 -19.46 -15.43 6.23
CA SER A 110 -20.19 -14.59 5.28
C SER A 110 -21.00 -13.55 6.04
N LEU A 111 -20.99 -12.31 5.53
CA LEU A 111 -21.83 -11.20 5.99
C LEU A 111 -22.98 -10.93 5.00
N THR A 112 -23.14 -11.81 4.00
CA THR A 112 -24.12 -11.67 2.91
C THR A 112 -25.04 -12.88 2.79
N CYS A 113 -24.62 -14.04 3.26
CA CYS A 113 -25.41 -15.26 3.23
C CYS A 113 -26.08 -15.50 4.60
N GLU A 114 -27.39 -15.75 4.57
CA GLU A 114 -28.21 -16.07 5.75
C GLU A 114 -28.68 -17.54 5.74
N ASP A 115 -28.21 -18.34 4.79
CA ASP A 115 -28.59 -19.75 4.63
C ASP A 115 -27.75 -20.67 5.54
N ASP A 116 -28.23 -21.88 5.77
CA ASP A 116 -27.58 -22.93 6.59
C ASP A 116 -26.19 -23.36 6.08
N CYS A 117 -25.76 -22.90 4.90
CA CYS A 117 -24.43 -23.20 4.37
C CYS A 117 -23.30 -22.46 5.09
N CYS A 118 -23.61 -21.43 5.90
CA CYS A 118 -22.63 -20.65 6.65
C CYS A 118 -22.67 -20.99 8.15
N PRO A 119 -21.71 -21.78 8.67
CA PRO A 119 -21.69 -22.15 10.08
C PRO A 119 -21.50 -20.92 10.98
N ALA A 120 -22.21 -20.86 12.11
CA ALA A 120 -22.12 -19.76 13.07
C ALA A 120 -20.72 -19.66 13.70
N GLU A 121 -20.03 -20.79 13.84
CA GLU A 121 -18.64 -20.89 14.28
C GLU A 121 -17.62 -20.44 13.22
N GLY A 122 -18.05 -20.21 11.98
CA GLY A 122 -17.21 -19.78 10.87
C GLY A 122 -16.46 -20.92 10.20
N THR A 123 -16.13 -20.71 8.93
CA THR A 123 -15.46 -21.69 8.08
C THR A 123 -13.95 -21.59 8.26
N PRO A 124 -13.24 -22.67 8.66
CA PRO A 124 -11.79 -22.68 8.70
C PRO A 124 -11.18 -22.41 7.32
N TYR A 125 -10.06 -21.71 7.27
CA TYR A 125 -9.30 -21.54 6.04
C TYR A 125 -7.80 -21.73 6.29
N ASP A 126 -7.08 -22.11 5.25
CA ASP A 126 -5.62 -22.20 5.26
C ASP A 126 -5.04 -21.46 4.06
N ILE A 127 -4.32 -20.38 4.32
CA ILE A 127 -3.62 -19.60 3.28
C ILE A 127 -2.15 -19.99 3.14
N SER A 128 -1.60 -20.85 4.02
CA SER A 128 -0.19 -21.21 4.01
C SER A 128 0.21 -22.02 2.77
N ALA A 129 -0.71 -22.84 2.25
CA ALA A 129 -0.57 -23.60 1.02
C ALA A 129 -1.23 -22.93 -0.20
N SER A 130 -1.60 -21.65 -0.10
CA SER A 130 -2.31 -20.96 -1.19
C SER A 130 -1.42 -20.80 -2.42
N VAL A 131 -1.89 -21.27 -3.57
CA VAL A 131 -1.24 -21.05 -4.87
C VAL A 131 -1.10 -19.56 -5.15
N LEU A 132 -2.06 -18.76 -4.71
CA LEU A 132 -2.05 -17.30 -4.85
C LEU A 132 -0.88 -16.70 -4.05
N ALA A 133 -0.71 -17.12 -2.80
CA ALA A 133 0.40 -16.69 -1.95
C ALA A 133 1.77 -17.07 -2.55
N ALA A 134 1.88 -18.30 -3.08
CA ALA A 134 3.08 -18.75 -3.77
C ALA A 134 3.36 -17.95 -5.05
N GLN A 135 2.35 -17.67 -5.87
CA GLN A 135 2.47 -16.86 -7.09
C GLN A 135 2.85 -15.42 -6.77
N ALA A 136 2.24 -14.80 -5.76
CA ALA A 136 2.56 -13.44 -5.35
C ALA A 136 4.00 -13.34 -4.84
N THR A 137 4.44 -14.30 -4.02
CA THR A 137 5.83 -14.37 -3.54
C THR A 137 6.81 -14.58 -4.69
N TYR A 138 6.50 -15.49 -5.63
CA TYR A 138 7.31 -15.71 -6.83
C TYR A 138 7.39 -14.45 -7.72
N ALA A 139 6.31 -13.69 -7.80
CA ALA A 139 6.26 -12.39 -8.48
C ALA A 139 6.96 -11.25 -7.70
N GLY A 140 7.60 -11.55 -6.55
CA GLY A 140 8.36 -10.58 -5.76
C GLY A 140 7.50 -9.75 -4.80
N HIS A 141 6.21 -10.05 -4.65
CA HIS A 141 5.38 -9.40 -3.64
C HIS A 141 5.67 -10.00 -2.26
N VAL A 142 5.95 -9.13 -1.30
CA VAL A 142 6.19 -9.52 0.11
C VAL A 142 5.10 -8.88 0.96
N ALA A 143 4.38 -9.70 1.71
CA ALA A 143 3.46 -9.23 2.74
C ALA A 143 4.20 -9.22 4.09
N LEU A 144 4.26 -8.05 4.73
CA LEU A 144 4.77 -7.90 6.09
C LEU A 144 3.82 -8.53 7.11
N ALA A 145 4.34 -8.92 8.28
CA ALA A 145 3.57 -9.63 9.29
C ALA A 145 2.37 -8.81 9.81
N ASP A 146 2.53 -7.49 9.90
CA ASP A 146 1.48 -6.58 10.32
C ASP A 146 1.75 -5.13 9.88
N ARG A 147 0.78 -4.26 10.17
CA ARG A 147 0.89 -2.82 9.91
C ARG A 147 2.03 -2.16 10.69
N SER A 148 2.34 -2.63 11.90
CA SER A 148 3.41 -2.07 12.72
C SER A 148 4.78 -2.32 12.09
N GLU A 149 4.97 -3.45 11.42
CA GLU A 149 6.15 -3.72 10.60
C GLU A 149 6.25 -2.80 9.39
N LEU A 150 5.15 -2.54 8.69
CA LEU A 150 5.13 -1.54 7.62
C LEU A 150 5.55 -0.17 8.13
N VAL A 151 5.00 0.26 9.28
CA VAL A 151 5.38 1.52 9.92
C VAL A 151 6.88 1.53 10.25
N ARG A 152 7.40 0.49 10.92
CA ARG A 152 8.84 0.37 11.24
C ARG A 152 9.72 0.44 9.98
N SER A 153 9.22 -0.06 8.85
CA SER A 153 9.98 -0.05 7.59
C SER A 153 10.22 1.35 7.01
N VAL A 154 9.45 2.35 7.44
CA VAL A 154 9.57 3.75 6.99
C VAL A 154 9.95 4.73 8.10
N GLN A 155 10.03 4.27 9.36
CA GLN A 155 10.46 5.13 10.47
C GLN A 155 11.89 5.65 10.27
N PRO A 156 12.17 6.90 10.66
CA PRO A 156 13.52 7.46 10.63
C PRO A 156 14.54 6.54 11.31
N LEU A 157 15.77 6.54 10.78
CA LEU A 157 16.88 5.89 11.46
C LEU A 157 17.25 6.66 12.73
N ASP A 158 17.60 5.92 13.78
CA ASP A 158 18.02 6.47 15.07
C ASP A 158 19.54 6.35 15.28
N GLY A 159 20.04 6.93 16.38
CA GLY A 159 21.41 6.72 16.86
C GLY A 159 22.49 7.32 15.94
N PRO A 160 23.64 6.64 15.76
CA PRO A 160 24.76 7.17 14.98
C PRO A 160 24.40 7.54 13.53
N ALA A 161 23.51 6.78 12.90
CA ALA A 161 23.04 7.07 11.54
C ALA A 161 22.29 8.42 11.49
N ARG A 162 21.44 8.69 12.48
CA ARG A 162 20.74 9.98 12.59
C ARG A 162 21.71 11.14 12.75
N THR A 163 22.74 10.98 13.57
CA THR A 163 23.78 11.99 13.80
C THR A 163 24.61 12.25 12.53
N ALA A 164 25.00 11.20 11.81
CA ALA A 164 25.72 11.32 10.55
C ALA A 164 24.89 12.08 9.49
N MET A 165 23.60 11.76 9.44
CA MET A 165 22.66 12.36 8.50
C MET A 165 22.33 13.83 8.82
N ARG A 166 22.32 14.23 10.11
CA ARG A 166 22.30 15.65 10.52
C ARG A 166 23.50 16.39 9.96
N ALA A 167 24.69 15.88 10.20
CA ALA A 167 25.92 16.51 9.73
C ALA A 167 25.99 16.60 8.20
N ALA A 168 25.47 15.60 7.49
CA ALA A 168 25.35 15.62 6.03
C ALA A 168 24.35 16.68 5.54
N THR A 169 23.22 16.82 6.22
CA THR A 169 22.21 17.84 5.93
C THR A 169 22.78 19.25 6.12
N GLU A 170 23.44 19.51 7.24
CA GLU A 170 24.11 20.80 7.48
C GLU A 170 25.19 21.12 6.43
N ARG A 171 25.92 20.10 5.93
CA ARG A 171 26.87 20.29 4.83
C ARG A 171 26.16 20.63 3.52
N ALA A 172 25.01 20.01 3.25
CA ALA A 172 24.22 20.29 2.06
C ALA A 172 23.62 21.71 2.09
N GLU A 173 23.10 22.16 3.23
CA GLU A 173 22.55 23.50 3.43
C GLU A 173 23.58 24.62 3.25
N ARG A 174 24.85 24.35 3.61
CA ARG A 174 25.96 25.30 3.41
C ARG A 174 26.43 25.39 1.96
N ARG A 175 25.98 24.50 1.06
CA ARG A 175 26.34 24.58 -0.35
C ARG A 175 25.53 25.69 -1.02
N PRO A 176 26.14 26.45 -1.95
CA PRO A 176 25.37 27.34 -2.81
C PRO A 176 24.29 26.57 -3.56
N ASP A 177 23.15 27.22 -3.81
CA ASP A 177 22.12 26.65 -4.67
C ASP A 177 22.73 26.31 -6.03
N PRO A 178 22.57 25.07 -6.50
CA PRO A 178 23.07 24.70 -7.82
C PRO A 178 22.31 25.46 -8.89
N ALA A 179 22.95 25.69 -10.03
CA ALA A 179 22.20 26.13 -11.20
C ALA A 179 21.08 25.10 -11.49
N PRO A 180 19.89 25.51 -11.99
CA PRO A 180 18.74 24.60 -12.16
C PRO A 180 19.08 23.29 -12.90
N GLY A 181 19.92 23.37 -13.94
CA GLY A 181 20.37 22.20 -14.70
C GLY A 181 21.30 21.26 -13.93
N GLU A 182 22.10 21.78 -13.00
CA GLU A 182 23.03 20.99 -12.18
C GLU A 182 22.29 20.19 -11.09
N GLY A 183 21.26 20.78 -10.49
CA GLY A 183 20.41 20.10 -9.51
C GLY A 183 19.70 18.90 -10.16
N LEU A 184 19.09 19.12 -11.32
CA LEU A 184 18.46 18.03 -12.09
C LEU A 184 19.49 16.98 -12.51
N ALA A 185 20.63 17.37 -13.09
CA ALA A 185 21.66 16.43 -13.52
C ALA A 185 22.16 15.54 -12.37
N PHE A 186 22.31 16.10 -11.16
CA PHE A 186 22.65 15.33 -9.97
C PHE A 186 21.58 14.29 -9.63
N VAL A 187 20.30 14.68 -9.58
CA VAL A 187 19.20 13.75 -9.27
C VAL A 187 19.14 12.61 -10.30
N LEU A 188 19.26 12.94 -11.58
CA LEU A 188 19.24 11.94 -12.66
C LEU A 188 20.42 10.96 -12.56
N ALA A 189 21.63 11.47 -12.30
CA ALA A 189 22.80 10.63 -12.12
C ALA A 189 22.66 9.71 -10.90
N LEU A 190 22.12 10.23 -9.79
CA LEU A 190 21.87 9.46 -8.58
C LEU A 190 20.86 8.34 -8.83
N LEU A 191 19.68 8.65 -9.40
CA LEU A 191 18.64 7.67 -9.72
C LEU A 191 19.13 6.58 -10.67
N ALA A 192 19.88 6.95 -11.71
CA ALA A 192 20.45 5.98 -12.65
C ALA A 192 21.48 5.04 -11.99
N ARG A 193 22.24 5.55 -11.01
CA ARG A 193 23.25 4.78 -10.28
C ARG A 193 22.61 3.86 -9.24
N THR A 194 21.60 4.32 -8.51
CA THR A 194 20.89 3.53 -7.50
C THR A 194 19.97 2.49 -8.12
N GLY A 195 19.39 2.78 -9.30
CA GLY A 195 18.68 1.79 -10.12
C GLY A 195 19.53 0.60 -10.56
N LYS A 196 20.87 0.74 -10.56
CA LYS A 196 21.84 -0.34 -10.82
C LYS A 196 22.35 -1.02 -9.53
N GLY A 197 21.74 -0.74 -8.39
CA GLY A 197 22.06 -1.37 -7.10
C GLY A 197 23.17 -0.68 -6.30
N ALA A 198 23.64 0.50 -6.71
CA ALA A 198 24.60 1.25 -5.91
C ALA A 198 23.92 1.93 -4.71
N ALA A 199 24.59 1.95 -3.56
CA ALA A 199 24.09 2.69 -2.40
C ALA A 199 24.30 4.21 -2.57
N ALA A 200 23.34 4.99 -2.05
CA ALA A 200 23.50 6.42 -1.87
C ALA A 200 24.23 6.71 -0.54
N THR A 201 25.13 7.68 -0.58
CA THR A 201 25.79 8.19 0.62
C THR A 201 24.90 9.18 1.36
N ASP A 202 25.17 9.42 2.64
CA ASP A 202 24.40 10.37 3.44
C ASP A 202 24.46 11.80 2.87
N ASP A 203 25.61 12.22 2.31
CA ASP A 203 25.76 13.52 1.63
C ASP A 203 24.92 13.62 0.35
N GLU A 204 24.74 12.51 -0.36
CA GLU A 204 23.89 12.47 -1.56
C GLU A 204 22.41 12.48 -1.19
N VAL A 205 22.02 11.73 -0.15
CA VAL A 205 20.64 11.73 0.36
C VAL A 205 20.27 13.10 0.93
N ALA A 206 21.19 13.77 1.63
CA ALA A 206 20.99 15.11 2.16
C ALA A 206 20.73 16.10 1.02
N ARG A 207 21.61 16.10 0.02
CA ARG A 207 21.46 16.96 -1.15
C ARG A 207 20.18 16.66 -1.92
N LEU A 208 19.84 15.39 -2.08
CA LEU A 208 18.59 14.98 -2.73
C LEU A 208 17.37 15.54 -1.98
N GLY A 209 17.30 15.40 -0.65
CA GLY A 209 16.20 15.93 0.15
C GLY A 209 15.99 17.42 -0.05
N LEU A 210 17.07 18.22 -0.05
CA LEU A 210 16.99 19.66 -0.34
C LEU A 210 16.47 19.93 -1.76
N LEU A 211 16.99 19.23 -2.77
CA LEU A 211 16.60 19.44 -4.17
C LEU A 211 15.15 19.06 -4.47
N LEU A 212 14.59 18.09 -3.74
CA LEU A 212 13.18 17.67 -3.90
C LEU A 212 12.19 18.67 -3.32
N THR A 213 12.65 19.72 -2.61
CA THR A 213 11.78 20.85 -2.24
C THR A 213 11.41 21.71 -3.46
N ASP A 214 12.19 21.64 -4.55
CA ASP A 214 11.82 22.21 -5.84
C ASP A 214 10.86 21.26 -6.57
N LEU A 215 9.65 21.74 -6.83
CA LEU A 215 8.59 20.96 -7.47
C LEU A 215 9.00 20.41 -8.85
N ARG A 216 9.78 21.16 -9.63
CA ARG A 216 10.20 20.72 -10.96
C ARG A 216 11.17 19.56 -10.87
N ILE A 217 12.14 19.64 -9.95
CA ILE A 217 13.10 18.55 -9.74
C ILE A 217 12.39 17.32 -9.19
N ARG A 218 11.47 17.51 -8.25
CA ARG A 218 10.65 16.44 -7.68
C ARG A 218 9.82 15.73 -8.75
N ASP A 219 9.15 16.48 -9.60
CA ASP A 219 8.29 15.90 -10.64
C ASP A 219 9.14 15.16 -11.70
N GLU A 220 10.34 15.66 -12.03
CA GLU A 220 11.29 14.93 -12.88
C GLU A 220 11.75 13.62 -12.23
N ALA A 221 11.98 13.60 -10.91
CA ALA A 221 12.30 12.36 -10.20
C ALA A 221 11.13 11.36 -10.23
N TRP A 222 9.88 11.86 -10.08
CA TRP A 222 8.67 11.05 -10.12
C TRP A 222 8.46 10.36 -11.47
N VAL A 223 8.53 11.11 -12.58
CA VAL A 223 8.22 10.61 -13.93
C VAL A 223 9.16 9.47 -14.37
N ARG A 224 10.30 9.29 -13.69
CA ARG A 224 11.30 8.26 -13.99
C ARG A 224 11.15 6.98 -13.17
N ILE A 225 10.14 6.90 -12.32
CA ILE A 225 9.80 5.66 -11.64
C ILE A 225 9.25 4.69 -12.69
N ASP A 226 9.97 3.59 -12.89
CA ASP A 226 9.54 2.49 -13.76
C ASP A 226 8.41 1.72 -13.08
N GLU A 227 7.21 1.82 -13.65
CA GLU A 227 6.01 1.13 -13.17
C GLU A 227 6.09 -0.39 -13.36
N ASP A 228 6.88 -0.86 -14.33
CA ASP A 228 7.04 -2.28 -14.64
C ASP A 228 8.06 -2.97 -13.70
N ALA A 229 8.94 -2.20 -13.06
CA ALA A 229 9.98 -2.71 -12.15
C ALA A 229 10.13 -1.87 -10.86
N PRO A 230 9.08 -1.73 -10.04
CA PRO A 230 9.04 -0.76 -8.95
C PRO A 230 9.92 -1.13 -7.74
N ALA A 231 10.36 -2.37 -7.61
CA ALA A 231 11.03 -2.88 -6.42
C ALA A 231 12.30 -2.08 -6.05
N ALA A 232 13.12 -1.73 -7.04
CA ALA A 232 14.32 -0.93 -6.82
C ALA A 232 13.99 0.50 -6.39
N ALA A 233 12.99 1.12 -7.01
CA ALA A 233 12.51 2.46 -6.66
C ALA A 233 11.93 2.49 -5.23
N ILE A 234 11.10 1.51 -4.86
CA ILE A 234 10.54 1.37 -3.50
C ILE A 234 11.67 1.22 -2.48
N ALA A 235 12.67 0.38 -2.75
CA ALA A 235 13.81 0.21 -1.84
C ALA A 235 14.60 1.50 -1.67
N PHE A 236 14.89 2.21 -2.76
CA PHE A 236 15.61 3.48 -2.75
C PHE A 236 14.84 4.57 -2.00
N TRP A 237 13.58 4.81 -2.36
CA TRP A 237 12.78 5.88 -1.74
C TRP A 237 12.48 5.60 -0.27
N ARG A 238 12.29 4.34 0.12
CA ARG A 238 12.20 3.95 1.53
C ARG A 238 13.50 4.23 2.28
N ASP A 239 14.67 3.94 1.71
CA ASP A 239 15.95 4.28 2.34
C ASP A 239 16.12 5.80 2.49
N VAL A 240 15.80 6.58 1.45
CA VAL A 240 15.82 8.05 1.49
C VAL A 240 14.90 8.59 2.58
N LEU A 241 13.64 8.13 2.64
CA LEU A 241 12.65 8.58 3.62
C LEU A 241 13.10 8.33 5.06
N ARG A 242 13.74 7.20 5.33
CA ARG A 242 14.25 6.87 6.67
C ARG A 242 15.44 7.72 7.08
N ARG A 243 16.15 8.32 6.13
CA ARG A 243 17.37 9.11 6.39
C ARG A 243 17.10 10.60 6.41
N VAL A 244 16.30 11.12 5.48
CA VAL A 244 16.11 12.56 5.31
C VAL A 244 15.68 13.26 6.63
N GLU A 245 16.14 14.48 6.85
CA GLU A 245 15.73 15.28 8.02
C GLU A 245 14.28 15.76 7.86
N ALA A 246 13.56 15.89 8.98
CA ALA A 246 12.13 16.22 9.00
C ALA A 246 11.73 17.44 8.14
N PRO A 247 12.51 18.55 8.06
CA PRO A 247 12.17 19.69 7.21
C PRO A 247 12.20 19.39 5.69
N TYR A 248 12.89 18.33 5.27
CA TYR A 248 13.11 17.96 3.87
C TYR A 248 12.47 16.63 3.50
N VAL A 249 11.55 16.12 4.33
CA VAL A 249 10.71 14.97 3.96
C VAL A 249 9.82 15.43 2.80
N PRO A 250 9.97 14.85 1.59
CA PRO A 250 9.25 15.28 0.39
C PRO A 250 7.76 14.91 0.41
#